data_AF-A0A2V2BD05-F1
#
_entry.id   AF-A0A2V2BD05-F1
#
_cell.length_a   1.000
_cell.length_b   1.000
_cell.length_c   1.000
_cell.angle_alpha   90.00
_cell.angle_beta   90.00
_cell.angle_gamma   90.00
#
_symmetry.space_group_name_H-M   'P 1'
#
loop_
_entity.id
_entity.type
_entity.pdbx_description
1 polymer ?
#
loop_
_entity_poly.entity_id
_entity_poly.type
_entity_poly.pdbx_seq_one_letter_code
_entity_poly.pdbx_strand_id
1 'polypeptide(L)'
;MTGPQRLRTAALKALRSARGSLTAGAASAAVTCLFVLVTVLAYQVAVAGSAADWIASLANAVMAVTAVLAFIVARSWLPQLTTQEGYKLAIQLVNDHYMWLGMQNSVVPDVSMALRYIRHQVDGESMAGSEQTAESIIKKLDEAVLRHKVRRDKMEQIRFCLGTYGLRPAWNYAERFHELDRAYRHAADAAGAILGIAKETYERFNLYPPDSQDGGGGALTRQFYITKVEEALASFKLLSEQFMQMVELHDAIFSSEPSIGQLFVVKK
;
A
#
# COMPACT_ATOMS: atom_id res chain seq x y z
N MET A 1 21.50 4.86 -17.72
CA MET A 1 21.31 4.79 -16.25
C MET A 1 21.68 6.14 -15.65
N THR A 2 20.69 6.84 -15.10
CA THR A 2 20.80 8.24 -14.64
C THR A 2 21.47 8.33 -13.27
N GLY A 3 22.25 9.39 -13.03
CA GLY A 3 23.00 9.67 -11.79
C GLY A 3 22.32 9.35 -10.45
N PRO A 4 21.00 9.61 -10.25
CA PRO A 4 20.33 9.29 -8.98
C PRO A 4 20.19 7.79 -8.68
N GLN A 5 20.21 6.91 -9.70
CA GLN A 5 20.15 5.45 -9.47
C GLN A 5 21.49 4.91 -8.94
N ARG A 6 22.62 5.46 -9.39
CA ARG A 6 23.95 5.04 -8.91
C ARG A 6 24.17 5.38 -7.43
N LEU A 7 23.69 6.56 -6.99
CA LEU A 7 23.77 6.99 -5.59
C LEU A 7 22.95 6.10 -4.64
N ARG A 8 21.73 5.71 -5.04
CA ARG A 8 20.90 4.78 -4.24
C ARG A 8 21.53 3.40 -4.11
N THR A 9 22.13 2.89 -5.19
CA THR A 9 22.75 1.55 -5.17
C THR A 9 24.03 1.54 -4.33
N ALA A 10 24.81 2.62 -4.36
CA ALA A 10 25.99 2.79 -3.51
C ALA A 10 25.62 2.93 -2.02
N ALA A 11 24.58 3.71 -1.70
CA ALA A 11 24.10 3.88 -0.33
C ALA A 11 23.57 2.56 0.27
N LEU A 12 22.84 1.75 -0.50
CA LEU A 12 22.37 0.43 -0.06
C LEU A 12 23.50 -0.57 0.13
N LYS A 13 24.56 -0.49 -0.70
CA LYS A 13 25.75 -1.33 -0.56
C LYS A 13 26.57 -0.95 0.68
N ALA A 14 26.70 0.35 0.96
CA ALA A 14 27.33 0.87 2.16
C ALA A 14 26.55 0.50 3.45
N LEU A 15 25.21 0.60 3.44
CA LEU A 15 24.36 0.17 4.55
C LEU A 15 24.41 -1.35 4.80
N ARG A 16 24.48 -2.18 3.75
CA ARG A 16 24.71 -3.62 3.90
C ARG A 16 26.10 -3.93 4.45
N SER A 17 27.14 -3.22 4.01
CA SER A 17 28.50 -3.37 4.52
C SER A 17 28.62 -2.94 5.98
N ALA A 18 27.97 -1.83 6.36
CA ALA A 18 27.92 -1.33 7.73
C ALA A 18 27.12 -2.26 8.66
N ARG A 19 26.02 -2.84 8.17
CA ARG A 19 25.24 -3.84 8.91
C ARG A 19 26.03 -5.15 9.09
N GLY A 20 26.80 -5.55 8.08
CA GLY A 20 27.75 -6.67 8.16
C GLY A 20 28.87 -6.43 9.18
N SER A 21 29.50 -5.25 9.15
CA SER A 21 30.58 -4.89 10.09
C SER A 21 30.09 -4.66 11.52
N LEU A 22 28.87 -4.15 11.74
CA LEU A 22 28.26 -4.07 13.07
C LEU A 22 27.93 -5.46 13.64
N THR A 23 27.47 -6.40 12.79
CA THR A 23 27.23 -7.78 13.24
C THR A 23 28.51 -8.57 13.49
N ALA A 24 29.56 -8.34 12.69
CA ALA A 24 30.88 -8.91 12.93
C ALA A 24 31.55 -8.29 14.16
N GLY A 25 31.39 -6.97 14.36
CA GLY A 25 31.91 -6.21 15.50
C GLY A 25 31.28 -6.59 16.84
N ALA A 26 29.97 -6.83 16.88
CA ALA A 26 29.28 -7.28 18.09
C ALA A 26 29.60 -8.75 18.43
N ALA A 27 29.70 -9.62 17.42
CA ALA A 27 30.14 -11.00 17.62
C ALA A 27 31.61 -11.06 18.05
N SER A 28 32.48 -10.22 17.47
CA SER A 28 33.88 -10.13 17.88
C SER A 28 34.01 -9.54 19.28
N ALA A 29 33.22 -8.54 19.67
CA ALA A 29 33.24 -7.99 21.03
C ALA A 29 32.80 -9.03 22.08
N ALA A 30 31.76 -9.81 21.79
CA ALA A 30 31.34 -10.91 22.66
C ALA A 30 32.42 -11.99 22.78
N VAL A 31 33.06 -12.37 21.67
CA VAL A 31 34.16 -13.35 21.66
C VAL A 31 35.39 -12.81 22.39
N THR A 32 35.75 -11.53 22.22
CA THR A 32 36.88 -10.90 22.91
C THR A 32 36.61 -10.77 24.42
N CYS A 33 35.39 -10.39 24.83
CA CYS A 33 35.01 -10.41 26.25
C CYS A 33 35.08 -11.82 26.85
N LEU A 34 34.63 -12.83 26.10
CA LEU A 34 34.68 -14.22 26.55
C LEU A 34 36.12 -14.73 26.63
N PHE A 35 36.98 -14.36 25.69
CA PHE A 35 38.41 -14.65 25.71
C PHE A 35 39.11 -13.99 26.90
N VAL A 36 38.83 -12.71 27.17
CA VAL A 36 39.37 -12.00 28.34
C VAL A 36 38.89 -12.65 29.63
N LEU A 37 37.60 -12.99 29.74
CA LEU A 37 37.06 -13.69 30.91
C LEU A 37 37.73 -15.05 31.11
N VAL A 38 37.87 -15.87 30.06
CA VAL A 38 38.56 -17.16 30.14
C VAL A 38 40.03 -16.99 30.55
N THR A 39 40.71 -15.96 30.04
CA THR A 39 42.11 -15.67 30.38
C THR A 39 42.25 -15.24 31.85
N VAL A 40 41.36 -14.37 32.33
CA VAL A 40 41.33 -13.93 33.74
C VAL A 40 41.01 -15.10 34.67
N LEU A 41 40.06 -15.97 34.27
CA LEU A 41 39.67 -17.16 35.02
C LEU A 41 40.81 -18.18 35.11
N ALA A 42 41.49 -18.45 34.00
CA ALA A 42 42.66 -19.34 33.96
C ALA A 42 43.81 -18.79 34.81
N TYR A 43 44.03 -17.48 34.78
CA TYR A 43 45.05 -16.81 35.60
C TYR A 43 44.72 -16.87 37.10
N GLN A 44 43.48 -16.58 37.50
CA GLN A 44 43.06 -16.66 38.91
C GLN A 44 43.16 -18.08 39.47
N VAL A 45 42.75 -19.09 38.69
CA VAL A 45 42.88 -20.51 39.07
C VAL A 45 44.34 -20.93 39.21
N ALA A 46 45.22 -20.48 38.32
CA ALA A 46 46.65 -20.79 38.39
C ALA A 46 47.37 -20.14 39.58
N VAL A 47 46.87 -19.01 40.08
CA VAL A 47 47.51 -18.22 41.16
C VAL A 47 46.96 -18.55 42.55
N ALA A 48 45.65 -18.82 42.69
CA ALA A 48 45.01 -18.86 44.00
C ALA A 48 44.87 -20.26 44.64
N GLY A 49 44.91 -21.35 43.86
CA GLY A 49 45.02 -22.73 44.35
C GLY A 49 43.89 -23.27 45.26
N SER A 50 42.89 -22.47 45.62
CA SER A 50 41.81 -22.88 46.53
C SER A 50 40.63 -23.51 45.78
N ALA A 51 39.93 -24.44 46.44
CA ALA A 51 38.74 -25.09 45.88
C ALA A 51 37.60 -24.09 45.60
N ALA A 52 37.53 -22.99 46.37
CA ALA A 52 36.53 -21.94 46.17
C ALA A 52 36.77 -21.16 44.87
N ASP A 53 38.03 -20.90 44.51
CA ASP A 53 38.39 -20.20 43.28
C ASP A 53 38.10 -21.04 42.03
N TRP A 54 38.29 -22.36 42.14
CA TRP A 54 37.87 -23.31 41.11
C TRP A 54 36.35 -23.32 40.89
N ILE A 55 35.56 -23.36 41.97
CA ILE A 55 34.10 -23.36 41.88
C ILE A 55 33.58 -22.03 41.34
N ALA A 56 34.12 -20.90 41.81
CA ALA A 56 33.78 -19.58 41.29
C ALA A 56 34.14 -19.44 39.80
N SER A 57 35.27 -20.01 39.40
CA SER A 57 35.71 -19.99 38.01
C SER A 57 34.78 -20.80 37.09
N LEU A 58 34.36 -21.99 37.53
CA LEU A 58 33.38 -22.81 36.83
C LEU A 58 32.02 -22.11 36.73
N ALA A 59 31.54 -21.49 37.81
CA ALA A 59 30.29 -20.75 37.82
C ALA A 59 30.30 -19.57 36.83
N ASN A 60 31.40 -18.82 36.77
CA ASN A 60 31.59 -17.73 35.81
C ASN A 60 31.62 -18.23 34.36
N ALA A 61 32.28 -19.36 34.10
CA ALA A 61 32.28 -20.00 32.77
C ALA A 61 30.87 -20.43 32.34
N VAL A 62 30.10 -21.06 33.24
CA VAL A 62 28.71 -21.44 32.99
C VAL A 62 27.84 -20.22 32.70
N MET A 63 28.01 -19.14 33.47
CA MET A 63 27.27 -17.89 33.26
C MET A 63 27.60 -17.27 31.88
N ALA A 64 28.87 -17.25 31.47
CA ALA A 64 29.29 -16.73 30.18
C ALA A 64 28.70 -17.55 29.01
N VAL A 65 28.72 -18.89 29.10
CA VAL A 65 28.08 -19.76 28.11
C VAL A 65 26.58 -19.51 28.04
N THR A 66 25.92 -19.39 29.20
CA THR A 66 24.48 -19.10 29.28
C THR A 66 24.13 -17.76 28.63
N ALA A 67 24.95 -16.73 28.83
CA ALA A 67 24.77 -15.42 28.22
C ALA A 67 24.91 -15.47 26.69
N VAL A 68 25.88 -16.23 26.16
CA VAL A 68 26.03 -16.43 24.71
C VAL A 68 24.84 -17.18 24.13
N LEU A 69 24.38 -18.26 24.79
CA LEU A 69 23.20 -18.99 24.38
C LEU A 69 21.95 -18.10 24.40
N ALA A 70 21.75 -17.30 25.46
CA ALA A 70 20.67 -16.34 25.55
C ALA A 70 20.72 -15.30 24.41
N PHE A 71 21.91 -14.82 24.05
CA PHE A 71 22.09 -13.90 22.92
C PHE A 71 21.75 -14.57 21.57
N ILE A 72 22.21 -15.80 21.34
CA ILE A 72 21.90 -16.57 20.13
C ILE A 72 20.39 -16.79 20.03
N VAL A 73 19.77 -17.22 21.14
CA VAL A 73 18.32 -17.39 21.24
C VAL A 73 17.64 -16.07 20.92
N ALA A 74 17.94 -14.97 21.63
CA ALA A 74 17.37 -13.64 21.39
C ALA A 74 17.47 -13.20 19.92
N ARG A 75 18.62 -13.46 19.27
CA ARG A 75 18.82 -13.15 17.86
C ARG A 75 17.92 -13.99 16.94
N SER A 76 17.65 -15.24 17.29
CA SER A 76 16.76 -16.11 16.52
C SER A 76 15.29 -15.66 16.55
N TRP A 77 14.87 -14.90 17.57
CA TRP A 77 13.52 -14.31 17.64
C TRP A 77 13.35 -13.08 16.75
N LEU A 78 14.43 -12.36 16.43
CA LEU A 78 14.34 -11.10 15.70
C LEU A 78 13.71 -11.26 14.29
N PRO A 79 14.06 -12.26 13.48
CA PRO A 79 13.36 -12.57 12.23
C PRO A 79 11.89 -12.94 12.44
N GLN A 80 11.57 -13.65 13.53
CA GLN A 80 10.19 -14.06 13.83
C GLN A 80 9.32 -12.83 14.16
N LEU A 81 9.81 -11.92 14.99
CA LEU A 81 9.14 -10.66 15.33
C LEU A 81 8.93 -9.79 14.10
N THR A 82 9.94 -9.62 13.25
CA THR A 82 9.79 -8.84 12.01
C THR A 82 8.78 -9.48 11.04
N THR A 83 8.74 -10.81 10.99
CA THR A 83 7.79 -11.53 10.14
C THR A 83 6.36 -11.42 10.67
N GLN A 84 6.20 -11.45 12.01
CA GLN A 84 4.91 -11.26 12.65
C GLN A 84 4.33 -9.86 12.38
N GLU A 85 5.14 -8.81 12.50
CA GLU A 85 4.72 -7.44 12.13
C GLU A 85 4.39 -7.33 10.64
N GLY A 86 5.15 -8.01 9.78
CA GLY A 86 4.83 -8.14 8.37
C GLY A 86 3.44 -8.77 8.15
N TYR A 87 3.12 -9.87 8.83
CA TYR A 87 1.82 -10.53 8.66
C TYR A 87 0.66 -9.70 9.19
N LYS A 88 0.85 -8.90 10.25
CA LYS A 88 -0.17 -7.92 10.69
C LYS A 88 -0.49 -6.92 9.57
N LEU A 89 0.53 -6.40 8.89
CA LEU A 89 0.34 -5.53 7.74
C LEU A 89 -0.31 -6.24 6.54
N ALA A 90 -0.01 -7.53 6.34
CA ALA A 90 -0.63 -8.30 5.26
C ALA A 90 -2.13 -8.53 5.53
N ILE A 91 -2.47 -8.86 6.78
CA ILE A 91 -3.86 -8.95 7.25
C ILE A 91 -4.56 -7.61 7.04
N GLN A 92 -3.94 -6.50 7.45
CA GLN A 92 -4.48 -5.16 7.24
C GLN A 92 -4.76 -4.87 5.76
N LEU A 93 -3.79 -5.17 4.90
CA LEU A 93 -3.92 -4.95 3.46
C LEU A 93 -5.08 -5.75 2.86
N VAL A 94 -5.24 -7.01 3.27
CA VAL A 94 -6.34 -7.86 2.77
C VAL A 94 -7.68 -7.38 3.33
N ASN A 95 -7.83 -7.31 4.65
CA ASN A 95 -9.12 -7.08 5.30
C ASN A 95 -9.63 -5.65 5.13
N ASP A 96 -8.76 -4.65 5.24
CA ASP A 96 -9.18 -3.25 5.25
C ASP A 96 -9.21 -2.65 3.84
N HIS A 97 -8.56 -3.28 2.87
CA HIS A 97 -8.41 -2.72 1.52
C HIS A 97 -8.83 -3.68 0.41
N TYR A 98 -8.18 -4.84 0.24
CA TYR A 98 -8.50 -5.73 -0.87
C TYR A 98 -9.90 -6.33 -0.79
N MET A 99 -10.38 -6.66 0.41
CA MET A 99 -11.72 -7.20 0.62
C MET A 99 -12.83 -6.23 0.17
N TRP A 100 -12.55 -4.93 0.02
CA TRP A 100 -13.52 -3.93 -0.42
C TRP A 100 -13.43 -3.63 -1.93
N LEU A 101 -12.61 -4.36 -2.67
CA LEU A 101 -12.47 -4.22 -4.12
C LEU A 101 -13.37 -5.20 -4.90
N GLY A 102 -14.18 -6.01 -4.23
CA GLY A 102 -15.21 -6.83 -4.87
C GLY A 102 -16.44 -6.02 -5.32
N MET A 103 -17.57 -6.71 -5.50
CA MET A 103 -18.84 -6.13 -5.97
C MET A 103 -19.36 -4.97 -5.10
N GLN A 104 -18.97 -4.95 -3.83
CA GLN A 104 -19.28 -3.93 -2.82
C GLN A 104 -18.53 -2.60 -3.02
N ASN A 105 -17.61 -2.49 -3.96
CA ASN A 105 -16.84 -1.28 -4.18
C ASN A 105 -17.73 -0.14 -4.70
N SER A 106 -17.59 1.05 -4.12
CA SER A 106 -18.46 2.19 -4.42
C SER A 106 -18.10 3.00 -5.67
N VAL A 107 -17.03 2.67 -6.40
CA VAL A 107 -16.52 3.53 -7.49
C VAL A 107 -17.56 3.78 -8.60
N VAL A 108 -18.38 2.78 -8.95
CA VAL A 108 -19.47 2.91 -9.93
C VAL A 108 -20.65 3.71 -9.40
N PRO A 109 -21.26 3.38 -8.24
CA PRO A 109 -22.37 4.18 -7.73
C PRO A 109 -21.97 5.62 -7.41
N ASP A 110 -20.74 5.88 -6.98
CA ASP A 110 -20.22 7.22 -6.66
C ASP A 110 -20.24 8.16 -7.88
N VAL A 111 -20.05 7.66 -9.11
CA VAL A 111 -20.05 8.48 -10.34
C VAL A 111 -21.44 8.63 -10.98
N SER A 112 -22.39 7.79 -10.61
CA SER A 112 -23.69 7.68 -11.30
C SER A 112 -24.47 8.99 -11.35
N MET A 113 -24.51 9.74 -10.25
CA MET A 113 -25.24 11.01 -10.16
C MET A 113 -24.56 12.12 -10.96
N ALA A 114 -23.22 12.16 -10.97
CA ALA A 114 -22.46 13.10 -11.78
C ALA A 114 -22.68 12.86 -13.28
N LEU A 115 -22.74 11.59 -13.71
CA LEU A 115 -23.04 11.26 -15.10
C LEU A 115 -24.45 11.70 -15.51
N ARG A 116 -25.45 11.53 -14.64
CA ARG A 116 -26.81 12.03 -14.87
C ARG A 116 -26.84 13.56 -14.96
N TYR A 117 -26.11 14.25 -14.09
CA TYR A 117 -25.98 15.70 -14.15
C TYR A 117 -25.35 16.18 -15.47
N ILE A 118 -24.28 15.53 -15.94
CA ILE A 118 -23.64 15.87 -17.22
C ILE A 118 -24.60 15.65 -18.38
N ARG A 119 -25.34 14.54 -18.41
CA ARG A 119 -26.37 14.26 -19.45
C ARG A 119 -27.50 15.28 -19.45
N HIS A 120 -27.91 15.73 -18.27
CA HIS A 120 -28.97 16.72 -18.11
C HIS A 120 -28.65 18.06 -18.77
N GLN A 121 -27.37 18.41 -18.92
CA GLN A 121 -26.96 19.62 -19.66
C GLN A 121 -27.33 19.56 -21.16
N VAL A 122 -27.59 18.37 -21.71
CA VAL A 122 -27.96 18.17 -23.12
C VAL A 122 -29.44 17.86 -23.27
N ASP A 123 -29.98 16.96 -22.44
CA ASP A 123 -31.34 16.45 -22.61
C ASP A 123 -32.41 17.22 -21.79
N GLY A 124 -32.02 17.96 -20.75
CA GLY A 124 -32.97 18.65 -19.87
C GLY A 124 -33.84 17.73 -19.01
N GLU A 125 -33.67 16.40 -19.09
CA GLU A 125 -34.57 15.40 -18.52
C GLU A 125 -33.88 14.43 -17.54
N SER A 126 -32.58 14.18 -17.70
CA SER A 126 -31.82 13.18 -16.92
C SER A 126 -31.82 13.42 -15.39
N MET A 127 -32.08 14.66 -14.96
CA MET A 127 -32.21 15.08 -13.57
C MET A 127 -33.63 15.47 -13.17
N ALA A 128 -34.65 15.21 -14.00
CA ALA A 128 -36.05 15.52 -13.68
C ALA A 128 -36.47 14.88 -12.35
N GLY A 129 -37.05 15.69 -11.45
CA GLY A 129 -37.47 15.26 -10.12
C GLY A 129 -36.35 15.07 -9.09
N SER A 130 -35.09 15.41 -9.41
CA SER A 130 -34.00 15.40 -8.44
C SER A 130 -33.92 16.72 -7.67
N GLU A 131 -33.89 16.66 -6.34
CA GLU A 131 -33.64 17.82 -5.48
C GLU A 131 -32.14 18.13 -5.30
N GLN A 132 -31.25 17.26 -5.80
CA GLN A 132 -29.80 17.45 -5.65
C GLN A 132 -29.28 18.56 -6.57
N THR A 133 -28.55 19.50 -5.98
CA THR A 133 -27.87 20.58 -6.71
C THR A 133 -26.57 20.07 -7.33
N ALA A 134 -26.13 20.70 -8.43
CA ALA A 134 -24.86 20.41 -9.10
C ALA A 134 -23.66 20.48 -8.12
N GLU A 135 -23.62 21.49 -7.27
CA GLU A 135 -22.60 21.65 -6.22
C GLU A 135 -22.56 20.46 -5.26
N SER A 136 -23.72 19.99 -4.81
CA SER A 136 -23.80 18.83 -3.91
C SER A 136 -23.30 17.55 -4.57
N ILE A 137 -23.60 17.38 -5.87
CA ILE A 137 -23.18 16.22 -6.66
C ILE A 137 -21.66 16.24 -6.86
N ILE A 138 -21.11 17.39 -7.28
CA ILE A 138 -19.67 17.59 -7.47
C ILE A 138 -18.92 17.36 -6.16
N LYS A 139 -19.42 17.92 -5.04
CA LYS A 139 -18.80 17.76 -3.72
C LYS A 139 -18.76 16.30 -3.29
N LYS A 140 -19.88 15.57 -3.41
CA LYS A 140 -19.94 14.13 -3.07
C LYS A 140 -18.96 13.30 -3.90
N LEU A 141 -18.88 13.58 -5.21
CA LEU A 141 -17.95 12.86 -6.09
C LEU A 141 -16.48 13.24 -5.79
N ASP A 142 -16.19 14.51 -5.48
CA ASP A 142 -14.85 14.95 -5.07
C ASP A 142 -14.38 14.22 -3.79
N GLU A 143 -15.26 14.14 -2.78
CA GLU A 143 -15.01 13.37 -1.56
C GLU A 143 -14.80 11.88 -1.87
N ALA A 144 -15.57 11.30 -2.79
CA ALA A 144 -15.41 9.90 -3.19
C ALA A 144 -14.06 9.63 -3.89
N VAL A 145 -13.71 10.45 -4.88
CA VAL A 145 -12.41 10.36 -5.59
C VAL A 145 -11.26 10.51 -4.60
N LEU A 146 -11.36 11.42 -3.64
CA LEU A 146 -10.36 11.59 -2.59
C LEU A 146 -10.25 10.34 -1.70
N ARG A 147 -11.37 9.74 -1.27
CA ARG A 147 -11.37 8.49 -0.50
C ARG A 147 -10.66 7.37 -1.25
N HIS A 148 -10.94 7.23 -2.55
CA HIS A 148 -10.29 6.21 -3.38
C HIS A 148 -8.79 6.43 -3.51
N LYS A 149 -8.35 7.69 -3.70
CA LYS A 149 -6.94 8.08 -3.72
C LYS A 149 -6.23 7.74 -2.40
N VAL A 150 -6.80 8.16 -1.27
CA VAL A 150 -6.24 7.88 0.06
C VAL A 150 -6.10 6.39 0.31
N ARG A 151 -7.11 5.59 -0.08
CA ARG A 151 -7.05 4.12 0.03
C ARG A 151 -5.90 3.55 -0.81
N ARG A 152 -5.74 3.99 -2.06
CA ARG A 152 -4.64 3.54 -2.94
C ARG A 152 -3.27 3.86 -2.36
N ASP A 153 -3.09 5.09 -1.88
CA ASP A 153 -1.83 5.53 -1.26
C ASP A 153 -1.51 4.67 -0.01
N LYS A 154 -2.54 4.35 0.79
CA LYS A 154 -2.39 3.47 1.94
C LYS A 154 -2.01 2.04 1.56
N MET A 155 -2.64 1.48 0.54
CA MET A 155 -2.29 0.16 0.01
C MET A 155 -0.84 0.11 -0.48
N GLU A 156 -0.39 1.14 -1.20
CA GLU A 156 0.99 1.25 -1.67
C GLU A 156 1.98 1.36 -0.50
N GLN A 157 1.68 2.19 0.51
CA GLN A 157 2.47 2.29 1.72
C GLN A 157 2.61 0.94 2.42
N ILE A 158 1.50 0.20 2.58
CA ILE A 158 1.53 -1.10 3.24
C ILE A 158 2.36 -2.09 2.43
N ARG A 159 2.21 -2.15 1.10
CA ARG A 159 3.03 -3.01 0.23
C ARG A 159 4.52 -2.70 0.33
N PHE A 160 4.88 -1.41 0.40
CA PHE A 160 6.26 -1.00 0.60
C PHE A 160 6.80 -1.52 1.94
N CYS A 161 6.02 -1.38 3.02
CA CYS A 161 6.38 -1.90 4.34
C CYS A 161 6.49 -3.43 4.35
N LEU A 162 5.56 -4.16 3.74
CA LEU A 162 5.63 -5.62 3.59
C LEU A 162 6.95 -6.05 2.94
N GLY A 163 7.37 -5.33 1.90
CA GLY A 163 8.64 -5.58 1.23
C GLY A 163 9.86 -5.42 2.15
N THR A 164 9.77 -4.50 3.13
CA THR A 164 10.79 -4.23 4.16
C THR A 164 10.81 -5.30 5.25
N TYR A 165 9.65 -5.83 5.62
CA TYR A 165 9.51 -6.96 6.55
C TYR A 165 9.82 -8.33 5.91
N GLY A 166 10.25 -8.34 4.64
CA GLY A 166 10.63 -9.57 3.94
C GLY A 166 9.43 -10.38 3.45
N LEU A 167 8.21 -9.84 3.44
CA LEU A 167 7.05 -10.48 2.84
C LEU A 167 6.87 -10.04 1.38
N ARG A 168 6.28 -10.92 0.58
CA ARG A 168 5.80 -10.64 -0.77
C ARG A 168 4.55 -11.46 -1.06
N PRO A 169 3.71 -11.03 -2.02
CA PRO A 169 2.68 -11.91 -2.57
C PRO A 169 3.27 -13.24 -3.02
N ALA A 170 2.57 -14.34 -2.75
CA ALA A 170 2.94 -15.65 -3.27
C ALA A 170 2.85 -15.66 -4.80
N TRP A 171 3.69 -16.46 -5.44
CA TRP A 171 3.88 -16.43 -6.91
C TRP A 171 2.58 -16.68 -7.68
N ASN A 172 1.69 -17.53 -7.17
CA ASN A 172 0.39 -17.85 -7.74
C ASN A 172 -0.66 -16.73 -7.60
N TYR A 173 -0.39 -15.72 -6.75
CA TYR A 173 -1.27 -14.56 -6.53
C TYR A 173 -0.65 -13.24 -6.95
N ALA A 174 0.68 -13.18 -7.14
CA ALA A 174 1.41 -11.93 -7.36
C ALA A 174 0.91 -11.13 -8.56
N GLU A 175 0.70 -11.81 -9.70
CA GLU A 175 0.17 -11.19 -10.91
C GLU A 175 -1.29 -10.73 -10.71
N ARG A 176 -2.12 -11.56 -10.07
CA ARG A 176 -3.53 -11.21 -9.80
C ARG A 176 -3.66 -9.99 -8.89
N PHE A 177 -2.84 -9.87 -7.85
CA PHE A 177 -2.81 -8.67 -7.02
C PHE A 177 -2.35 -7.44 -7.80
N HIS A 178 -1.36 -7.60 -8.69
CA HIS A 178 -0.88 -6.51 -9.52
C HIS A 178 -1.96 -6.00 -10.49
N GLU A 179 -2.66 -6.92 -11.15
CA GLU A 179 -3.77 -6.58 -12.05
C GLU A 179 -4.98 -6.02 -11.27
N LEU A 180 -5.25 -6.51 -10.05
CA LEU A 180 -6.31 -5.96 -9.19
C LEU A 180 -6.02 -4.52 -8.81
N ASP A 181 -4.78 -4.23 -8.40
CA ASP A 181 -4.32 -2.87 -8.11
C ASP A 181 -4.41 -1.95 -9.33
N ARG A 182 -4.06 -2.48 -10.51
CA ARG A 182 -4.11 -1.76 -11.78
C ARG A 182 -5.55 -1.43 -12.18
N ALA A 183 -6.45 -2.41 -12.11
CA ALA A 183 -7.86 -2.23 -12.42
C ALA A 183 -8.50 -1.19 -11.49
N TYR A 184 -8.25 -1.30 -10.18
CA TYR A 184 -8.73 -0.32 -9.21
C TYR A 184 -8.19 1.09 -9.45
N ARG A 185 -6.89 1.21 -9.80
CA ARG A 185 -6.28 2.49 -10.18
C ARG A 185 -7.00 3.13 -11.36
N HIS A 186 -7.17 2.39 -12.45
CA HIS A 186 -7.80 2.92 -13.67
C HIS A 186 -9.27 3.26 -13.45
N ALA A 187 -10.02 2.47 -12.69
CA ALA A 187 -11.40 2.79 -12.32
C ALA A 187 -11.48 4.10 -11.52
N ALA A 188 -10.60 4.29 -10.53
CA ALA A 188 -10.54 5.51 -9.73
C ALA A 188 -10.10 6.74 -10.56
N ASP A 189 -9.14 6.57 -11.48
CA ASP A 189 -8.67 7.64 -12.35
C ASP A 189 -9.78 8.06 -13.35
N ALA A 190 -10.55 7.09 -13.88
CA ALA A 190 -11.72 7.36 -14.70
C ALA A 190 -12.83 8.10 -13.93
N ALA A 191 -13.05 7.77 -12.65
CA ALA A 191 -13.96 8.55 -11.79
C ALA A 191 -13.48 10.00 -11.60
N GLY A 192 -12.16 10.18 -11.45
CA GLY A 192 -11.54 11.52 -11.42
C GLY A 192 -11.72 12.30 -12.72
N ALA A 193 -11.69 11.64 -13.88
CA ALA A 193 -11.97 12.26 -15.17
C ALA A 193 -13.44 12.74 -15.25
N ILE A 194 -14.39 11.91 -14.84
CA ILE A 194 -15.82 12.28 -14.78
C ILE A 194 -16.03 13.48 -13.85
N LEU A 195 -15.35 13.53 -12.71
CA LEU A 195 -15.38 14.68 -11.81
C LEU A 195 -14.86 15.95 -12.48
N GLY A 196 -13.74 15.86 -13.21
CA GLY A 196 -13.20 16.97 -13.99
C GLY A 196 -14.21 17.52 -14.99
N ILE A 197 -14.86 16.62 -15.74
CA ILE A 197 -15.91 16.99 -16.70
C ILE A 197 -17.10 17.63 -15.99
N ALA A 198 -17.57 17.07 -14.86
CA ALA A 198 -18.67 17.63 -14.09
C ALA A 198 -18.37 19.07 -13.63
N LYS A 199 -17.16 19.32 -13.10
CA LYS A 199 -16.71 20.67 -12.71
C LYS A 199 -16.68 21.62 -13.90
N GLU A 200 -16.11 21.20 -15.02
CA GLU A 200 -16.03 22.01 -16.24
C GLU A 200 -17.42 22.37 -16.78
N THR A 201 -18.35 21.41 -16.79
CA THR A 201 -19.73 21.66 -17.22
C THR A 201 -20.46 22.62 -16.29
N TYR A 202 -20.25 22.52 -14.98
CA TYR A 202 -20.83 23.40 -13.99
C TYR A 202 -20.28 24.84 -14.09
N GLU A 203 -18.96 24.98 -14.20
CA GLU A 203 -18.31 26.28 -14.40
C GLU A 203 -18.82 26.98 -15.67
N ARG A 204 -18.95 26.22 -16.78
CA ARG A 204 -19.47 26.79 -18.02
C ARG A 204 -20.95 27.16 -17.93
N PHE A 205 -21.77 26.37 -17.25
CA PHE A 205 -23.18 26.68 -17.02
C PHE A 205 -23.35 28.00 -16.27
N ASN A 206 -22.53 28.23 -15.23
CA ASN A 206 -22.56 29.46 -14.44
C ASN A 206 -22.09 30.69 -15.24
N LEU A 207 -21.16 30.52 -16.19
CA LEU A 207 -20.68 31.61 -17.04
C LEU A 207 -21.64 31.96 -18.18
N TYR A 208 -22.32 30.96 -18.74
CA TYR A 208 -23.20 31.10 -19.89
C TYR A 208 -24.49 30.27 -19.70
N PRO A 209 -25.47 30.80 -18.94
CA PRO A 209 -26.74 30.13 -18.73
C PRO A 209 -27.48 29.92 -20.06
N PRO A 210 -28.13 28.76 -20.27
CA PRO A 210 -28.81 28.43 -21.52
C PRO A 210 -29.96 29.37 -21.90
N ASP A 211 -30.51 30.14 -20.96
CA ASP A 211 -31.56 31.14 -21.21
C ASP A 211 -31.03 32.49 -21.75
N SER A 212 -29.72 32.66 -21.94
CA SER A 212 -29.17 33.84 -22.62
C SER A 212 -29.41 33.75 -24.14
N GLN A 213 -30.64 34.08 -24.57
CA GLN A 213 -31.15 34.00 -25.94
C GLN A 213 -30.49 34.95 -26.98
N ASP A 214 -29.38 35.61 -26.68
CA ASP A 214 -28.74 36.51 -27.64
C ASP A 214 -27.66 35.80 -28.47
N GLY A 215 -28.02 35.50 -29.72
CA GLY A 215 -27.12 35.45 -30.88
C GLY A 215 -26.06 34.34 -30.93
N GLY A 216 -26.31 33.26 -31.68
CA GLY A 216 -25.30 32.32 -32.17
C GLY A 216 -24.59 31.43 -31.13
N GLY A 217 -24.53 31.84 -29.85
CA GLY A 217 -23.85 31.15 -28.76
C GLY A 217 -24.52 29.84 -28.34
N GLY A 218 -25.86 29.76 -28.39
CA GLY A 218 -26.61 28.58 -27.95
C GLY A 218 -26.24 27.28 -28.70
N ALA A 219 -25.91 27.36 -29.99
CA ALA A 219 -25.48 26.21 -30.77
C ALA A 219 -24.07 25.72 -30.37
N LEU A 220 -23.14 26.65 -30.10
CA LEU A 220 -21.79 26.33 -29.63
C LEU A 220 -21.80 25.79 -28.19
N THR A 221 -22.64 26.35 -27.32
CA THR A 221 -22.84 25.87 -25.94
C THR A 221 -23.42 24.46 -25.93
N ARG A 222 -24.42 24.19 -26.77
CA ARG A 222 -24.97 22.83 -26.92
C ARG A 222 -23.94 21.85 -27.47
N GLN A 223 -23.16 22.23 -28.48
CA GLN A 223 -22.10 21.38 -29.03
C GLN A 223 -21.05 21.03 -27.98
N PHE A 224 -20.67 21.99 -27.12
CA PHE A 224 -19.76 21.73 -26.01
C PHE A 224 -20.31 20.67 -25.05
N TYR A 225 -21.56 20.79 -24.62
CA TYR A 225 -22.15 19.83 -23.69
C TYR A 225 -22.29 18.43 -24.30
N ILE A 226 -22.59 18.33 -25.61
CA ILE A 226 -22.58 17.05 -26.33
C ILE A 226 -21.20 16.41 -26.27
N THR A 227 -20.13 17.14 -26.59
CA THR A 227 -18.75 16.62 -26.49
C THR A 227 -18.43 16.15 -25.06
N LYS A 228 -18.83 16.92 -24.04
CA LYS A 228 -18.59 16.57 -22.63
C LYS A 228 -19.37 15.33 -22.19
N VAL A 229 -20.60 15.15 -22.67
CA VAL A 229 -21.36 13.91 -22.45
C VAL A 229 -20.64 12.73 -23.08
N GLU A 230 -20.16 12.83 -24.31
CA GLU A 230 -19.41 11.76 -24.98
C GLU A 230 -18.12 11.39 -24.22
N GLU A 231 -17.34 12.38 -23.79
CA GLU A 231 -16.15 12.19 -22.95
C GLU A 231 -16.47 11.49 -21.62
N ALA A 232 -17.57 11.90 -20.97
CA ALA A 232 -18.02 11.32 -19.71
C ALA A 232 -18.50 9.87 -19.89
N LEU A 233 -19.21 9.57 -20.99
CA LEU A 233 -19.64 8.21 -21.34
C LEU A 233 -18.46 7.29 -21.65
N ALA A 234 -17.46 7.79 -22.37
CA ALA A 234 -16.23 7.04 -22.63
C ALA A 234 -15.48 6.73 -21.33
N SER A 235 -15.37 7.71 -20.44
CA SER A 235 -14.77 7.54 -19.11
C SER A 235 -15.56 6.55 -18.25
N PHE A 236 -16.90 6.61 -18.29
CA PHE A 236 -17.77 5.68 -17.56
C PHE A 236 -17.69 4.25 -18.11
N LYS A 237 -17.56 4.09 -19.43
CA LYS A 237 -17.31 2.78 -20.05
C LYS A 237 -16.01 2.18 -19.55
N LEU A 238 -14.91 2.94 -19.59
CA LEU A 238 -13.62 2.51 -19.06
C LEU A 238 -13.73 2.14 -17.57
N LEU A 239 -14.37 2.98 -16.76
CA LEU A 239 -14.62 2.70 -15.35
C LEU A 239 -15.35 1.38 -15.14
N SER A 240 -16.40 1.13 -15.92
CA SER A 240 -17.21 -0.09 -15.82
C SER A 240 -16.42 -1.33 -16.22
N GLU A 241 -15.63 -1.27 -17.30
CA GLU A 241 -14.76 -2.36 -17.73
C GLU A 241 -13.71 -2.69 -16.66
N GLN A 242 -13.06 -1.68 -16.09
CA GLN A 242 -12.06 -1.85 -15.04
C GLN A 242 -12.68 -2.33 -13.72
N PHE A 243 -13.90 -1.89 -13.39
CA PHE A 243 -14.64 -2.39 -12.24
C PHE A 243 -14.97 -3.89 -12.40
N MET A 244 -15.45 -4.32 -13.57
CA MET A 244 -15.72 -5.73 -13.81
C MET A 244 -14.46 -6.58 -13.69
N GLN A 245 -13.35 -6.12 -14.29
CA GLN A 245 -12.05 -6.79 -14.16
C GLN A 245 -11.59 -6.87 -12.69
N MET A 246 -11.81 -5.80 -11.91
CA MET A 246 -11.49 -5.76 -10.49
C MET A 246 -12.32 -6.81 -9.70
N VAL A 247 -13.62 -6.93 -9.99
CA VAL A 247 -14.51 -7.92 -9.36
C VAL A 247 -14.09 -9.35 -9.72
N GLU A 248 -13.81 -9.63 -10.99
CA GLU A 248 -13.36 -10.95 -11.45
C GLU A 248 -12.03 -11.36 -10.80
N LEU A 249 -11.07 -10.45 -10.73
CA LEU A 249 -9.79 -10.70 -10.07
C LEU A 249 -9.94 -10.89 -8.56
N HIS A 250 -10.82 -10.09 -7.93
CA HIS A 250 -11.14 -10.25 -6.52
C HIS A 250 -11.71 -11.65 -6.24
N ASP A 251 -12.71 -12.08 -7.01
CA ASP A 251 -13.30 -13.41 -6.87
C ASP A 251 -12.25 -14.52 -7.13
N ALA A 252 -11.42 -14.37 -8.15
CA ALA A 252 -10.35 -15.32 -8.46
C ALA A 252 -9.27 -15.42 -7.36
N ILE A 253 -9.11 -14.39 -6.53
CA ILE A 253 -8.18 -14.43 -5.39
C ILE A 253 -8.87 -15.00 -4.15
N PHE A 254 -10.10 -14.59 -3.85
CA PHE A 254 -10.73 -14.79 -2.54
C PHE A 254 -11.83 -15.85 -2.49
N SER A 255 -12.34 -16.35 -3.61
CA SER A 255 -13.38 -17.40 -3.66
C SER A 255 -12.97 -18.71 -2.99
N SER A 256 -11.67 -19.03 -2.99
CA SER A 256 -11.14 -20.21 -2.30
C SER A 256 -10.80 -19.97 -0.83
N GLU A 257 -11.16 -18.82 -0.27
CA GLU A 257 -10.88 -18.38 1.11
C GLU A 257 -9.42 -18.64 1.55
N PRO A 258 -8.41 -18.21 0.77
CA PRO A 258 -7.03 -18.51 1.10
C PRO A 258 -6.61 -17.82 2.39
N SER A 259 -5.87 -18.55 3.23
CA SER A 259 -5.23 -17.98 4.41
C SER A 259 -4.17 -16.94 4.02
N ILE A 260 -3.86 -16.01 4.93
CA ILE A 260 -2.86 -14.97 4.69
C ILE A 260 -1.47 -15.57 4.37
N GLY A 261 -1.12 -16.71 4.95
CA GLY A 261 0.14 -17.42 4.66
C GLY A 261 0.19 -18.06 3.27
N GLN A 262 -0.98 -18.28 2.63
CA GLN A 262 -1.06 -18.68 1.21
C GLN A 262 -0.97 -17.47 0.28
N LEU A 263 -1.51 -16.31 0.69
CA LEU A 263 -1.48 -15.07 -0.09
C LEU A 263 -0.10 -14.38 -0.06
N PHE A 264 0.59 -14.41 1.09
CA PHE A 264 1.87 -13.75 1.31
C PHE A 264 2.89 -14.71 1.91
N VAL A 265 4.10 -14.69 1.36
CA VAL A 265 5.20 -15.57 1.76
C VAL A 265 6.45 -14.79 2.10
N VAL A 266 7.26 -15.35 2.99
CA VAL A 266 8.60 -14.84 3.32
C VAL A 266 9.51 -14.96 2.09
N LYS A 267 10.22 -13.88 1.76
CA LYS A 267 11.29 -13.86 0.76
C LYS A 267 12.39 -14.80 1.24
N LYS A 268 12.57 -15.89 0.51
CA LYS A 268 13.73 -16.77 0.65
C LYS A 268 14.97 -16.09 0.09
#